data_AF-A8N3P8-F1
#
_entry.id   AF-A8N3P8-F1
#
_cell.length_a   1.000
_cell.length_b   1.000
_cell.length_c   1.000
_cell.angle_alpha   90.00
_cell.angle_beta   90.00
_cell.angle_gamma   90.00
#
_symmetry.space_group_name_H-M   'P 1'
#
loop_
_entity.id
_entity.type
_entity.pdbx_description
1 polymer ?
#
loop_
_entity_poly.entity_id
_entity_poly.type
_entity_poly.pdbx_seq_one_letter_code
_entity_poly.pdbx_strand_id
1 'polypeptide(L)'
;MSSSSKITISYELNPPSEIQGEGLAKSKTQSFEVGANPEGDQKAYYAALQAAVVKAKNAIGDDLTAWRDQVGKAELNKEPKPRNEESDEEEEEEDAEDA
;
A
#
# COMPACT_ATOMS: atom_id res chain seq x y z
N MET A 1 -35.11 2.71 -16.42
CA MET A 1 -34.08 3.44 -15.65
C MET A 1 -32.77 2.72 -15.90
N SER A 2 -31.85 3.27 -16.70
CA SER A 2 -30.57 2.60 -16.96
C SER A 2 -29.73 2.59 -15.68
N SER A 3 -29.45 1.42 -15.10
CA SER A 3 -28.52 1.32 -13.98
C SER A 3 -27.09 1.48 -14.51
N SER A 4 -26.41 2.56 -14.13
CA SER A 4 -24.97 2.67 -14.34
C SER A 4 -24.27 1.53 -13.59
N SER A 5 -23.51 0.71 -14.30
CA SER A 5 -22.72 -0.35 -13.68
C SER A 5 -21.41 0.24 -13.17
N LYS A 6 -20.95 -0.17 -11.99
CA LYS A 6 -19.69 0.32 -11.42
C LYS A 6 -18.89 -0.82 -10.79
N ILE A 7 -17.58 -0.71 -10.87
CA ILE A 7 -16.62 -1.60 -10.21
C ILE A 7 -16.16 -0.91 -8.94
N THR A 8 -16.29 -1.56 -7.79
CA THR A 8 -15.76 -1.05 -6.52
C THR A 8 -14.67 -1.97 -6.04
N ILE A 9 -13.52 -1.40 -5.69
CA ILE A 9 -12.37 -2.13 -5.17
C ILE A 9 -11.93 -1.47 -3.88
N SER A 10 -11.77 -2.30 -2.85
CA SER A 10 -11.29 -1.91 -1.53
C SER A 10 -10.05 -2.71 -1.21
N TYR A 11 -9.06 -2.05 -0.60
CA TYR A 11 -7.87 -2.71 -0.09
C TYR A 11 -7.52 -2.16 1.30
N GLU A 12 -6.80 -2.99 2.05
CA GLU A 12 -6.21 -2.66 3.35
C GLU A 12 -4.79 -3.21 3.40
N LEU A 13 -3.85 -2.37 3.79
CA LEU A 13 -2.43 -2.66 3.84
C LEU A 13 -1.96 -2.70 5.28
N ASN A 14 -1.10 -3.68 5.56
CA ASN A 14 -0.46 -3.87 6.86
C ASN A 14 1.06 -3.63 6.74
N PRO A 15 1.51 -2.38 6.53
CA PRO A 15 2.93 -2.06 6.53
C PRO A 15 3.52 -2.25 7.93
N PRO A 16 4.85 -2.49 8.05
CA PRO A 16 5.55 -2.52 9.33
C PRO A 16 5.22 -1.30 10.21
N SER A 17 5.11 -1.50 11.52
CA SER A 17 4.69 -0.48 12.50
C SER A 17 5.57 0.77 12.52
N GLU A 18 6.84 0.60 12.15
CA GLU A 18 7.85 1.66 12.12
C GLU A 18 7.74 2.57 10.88
N ILE A 19 6.94 2.19 9.89
CA ILE A 19 6.81 2.92 8.63
C ILE A 19 5.54 3.75 8.67
N GLN A 20 5.72 5.05 8.93
CA GLN A 20 4.66 6.03 8.76
C GLN A 20 4.53 6.33 7.26
N GLY A 21 3.44 5.84 6.65
CA GLY A 21 3.07 6.12 5.27
C GLY A 21 2.62 7.57 5.10
N GLU A 22 3.51 8.54 5.31
CA GLU A 22 3.19 9.97 5.16
C GLU A 22 2.49 10.23 3.82
N GLY A 23 1.24 10.70 3.89
CA GLY A 23 0.42 10.98 2.70
C GLY A 23 -0.15 9.75 1.98
N LEU A 24 0.13 8.53 2.43
CA LEU A 24 -0.40 7.30 1.84
C LEU A 24 -1.47 6.65 2.75
N ALA A 25 -2.63 6.38 2.18
CA ALA A 25 -3.70 5.69 2.90
C ALA A 25 -3.41 4.18 3.00
N LYS A 26 -3.45 3.64 4.23
CA LYS A 26 -3.35 2.18 4.47
C LYS A 26 -4.59 1.42 4.01
N SER A 27 -5.74 2.08 4.02
CA SER A 27 -6.99 1.55 3.49
C SER A 27 -7.60 2.54 2.52
N LYS A 28 -8.09 2.06 1.38
CA LYS A 28 -8.74 2.90 0.36
C LYS A 28 -9.81 2.08 -0.35
N THR A 29 -10.95 2.73 -0.60
CA THR A 29 -12.02 2.21 -1.45
C THR A 29 -12.19 3.13 -2.65
N GLN A 30 -12.17 2.57 -3.86
CA GLN A 30 -12.30 3.30 -5.11
C GLN A 30 -13.40 2.70 -5.96
N SER A 31 -14.18 3.56 -6.61
CA SER A 31 -15.24 3.16 -7.53
C SER A 31 -14.94 3.66 -8.94
N PHE A 32 -15.14 2.79 -9.92
CA PHE A 32 -14.90 3.03 -11.34
C PHE A 32 -16.19 2.76 -12.11
N GLU A 33 -16.79 3.81 -12.65
CA GLU A 33 -18.01 3.71 -13.46
C GLU A 33 -17.73 3.01 -14.80
N VAL A 34 -18.63 2.12 -15.19
CA VAL A 34 -18.66 1.50 -16.52
C VAL A 34 -19.58 2.36 -17.38
N GLY A 35 -18.97 3.17 -18.26
CA GLY A 35 -19.68 4.18 -19.07
C GLY A 35 -20.59 3.63 -20.18
N ALA A 36 -21.13 2.42 -20.02
CA ALA A 36 -22.01 1.77 -20.98
C ALA A 36 -23.13 1.01 -20.26
N ASN A 37 -24.30 0.97 -20.88
CA ASN A 37 -25.46 0.27 -20.34
C ASN A 37 -25.36 -1.25 -20.62
N PRO A 38 -25.48 -2.13 -19.60
CA PRO A 38 -25.47 -3.59 -19.81
C PRO A 38 -26.61 -4.11 -20.68
N GLU A 39 -27.76 -3.41 -20.74
CA GLU A 39 -28.91 -3.80 -21.57
C GLU A 39 -28.81 -3.33 -23.03
N GLY A 40 -27.76 -2.57 -23.37
CA GLY A 40 -27.54 -2.01 -24.70
C GLY A 40 -26.66 -2.89 -25.59
N ASP A 41 -25.77 -2.26 -26.34
CA ASP A 41 -24.77 -2.97 -27.13
C ASP A 41 -23.77 -3.70 -26.19
N GLN A 42 -23.88 -5.03 -26.15
CA GLN A 42 -23.02 -5.88 -25.34
C GLN A 42 -21.54 -5.71 -25.67
N LYS A 43 -21.18 -5.50 -26.94
CA LYS A 43 -19.79 -5.30 -27.34
C LYS A 43 -19.25 -4.00 -26.76
N ALA A 44 -20.02 -2.92 -26.84
CA ALA A 44 -19.67 -1.65 -26.23
C ALA A 44 -19.61 -1.75 -24.70
N TYR A 45 -20.52 -2.49 -24.08
CA TYR A 45 -20.52 -2.73 -22.64
C TYR A 45 -19.24 -3.44 -22.17
N TYR A 46 -18.85 -4.55 -22.79
CA TYR A 46 -17.63 -5.27 -22.41
C TYR A 46 -16.37 -4.46 -22.69
N ALA A 47 -16.33 -3.67 -23.78
CA ALA A 47 -15.22 -2.76 -24.03
C ALA A 47 -15.10 -1.68 -22.94
N ALA A 48 -16.22 -1.07 -22.53
CA ALA A 48 -16.25 -0.10 -21.44
C ALA A 48 -15.88 -0.73 -20.09
N LEU A 49 -16.32 -1.96 -19.84
CA LEU A 49 -15.97 -2.72 -18.64
C LEU A 49 -14.47 -3.01 -18.59
N GLN A 50 -13.89 -3.49 -19.70
CA GLN A 50 -12.45 -3.73 -19.79
C GLN A 50 -11.65 -2.44 -19.55
N ALA A 51 -12.08 -1.31 -20.14
CA ALA A 51 -11.47 -0.02 -19.91
C ALA A 51 -11.54 0.41 -18.43
N ALA A 52 -12.69 0.21 -17.78
CA ALA A 52 -12.86 0.49 -16.35
C ALA A 52 -11.94 -0.38 -15.48
N VAL A 53 -11.78 -1.68 -15.81
CA VAL A 53 -10.85 -2.58 -15.12
C VAL A 53 -9.39 -2.14 -15.30
N VAL A 54 -8.98 -1.76 -16.51
CA VAL A 54 -7.61 -1.27 -16.77
C VAL A 54 -7.35 0.01 -15.97
N LYS A 55 -8.32 0.94 -15.95
CA LYS A 55 -8.22 2.16 -15.15
C LYS A 55 -8.08 1.84 -13.66
N ALA A 56 -8.88 0.90 -13.15
CA ALA A 56 -8.83 0.47 -11.77
C ALA A 56 -7.49 -0.16 -11.41
N LYS A 57 -6.97 -1.05 -12.28
CA LYS A 57 -5.66 -1.68 -12.11
C LYS A 57 -4.54 -0.65 -12.05
N ASN A 58 -4.55 0.34 -12.95
CA ASN A 58 -3.51 1.36 -12.98
C ASN A 58 -3.54 2.21 -11.70
N ALA A 59 -4.71 2.72 -11.30
CA ALA A 59 -4.85 3.55 -10.11
C ALA A 59 -4.41 2.84 -8.83
N ILE A 60 -4.82 1.57 -8.65
CA ILE A 60 -4.40 0.77 -7.50
C ILE A 60 -2.92 0.41 -7.59
N GLY A 61 -2.43 0.08 -8.80
CA GLY A 61 -1.02 -0.21 -9.04
C GLY A 61 -0.11 0.96 -8.65
N ASP A 62 -0.50 2.18 -9.00
CA ASP A 62 0.22 3.41 -8.63
C ASP A 62 0.25 3.60 -7.11
N ASP A 63 -0.91 3.45 -6.43
CA ASP A 63 -1.02 3.54 -4.97
C ASP A 63 -0.14 2.50 -4.26
N LEU A 64 -0.18 1.24 -4.71
CA LEU A 64 0.61 0.14 -4.13
C LEU A 64 2.10 0.27 -4.43
N THR A 65 2.46 0.81 -5.60
CA THR A 65 3.85 1.10 -5.96
C THR A 65 4.44 2.18 -5.05
N ALA A 66 3.68 3.25 -4.77
CA ALA A 66 4.10 4.27 -3.82
C ALA A 66 4.34 3.67 -2.43
N TRP A 67 3.43 2.81 -1.95
CA TRP A 67 3.61 2.09 -0.69
C TRP A 67 4.85 1.20 -0.68
N ARG A 68 5.05 0.41 -1.74
CA ARG A 68 6.25 -0.43 -1.89
C ARG A 68 7.53 0.39 -1.82
N ASP A 69 7.59 1.50 -2.54
CA ASP A 69 8.79 2.33 -2.62
C ASP A 69 9.08 3.03 -1.30
N GLN A 70 8.04 3.48 -0.58
CA GLN A 70 8.19 4.08 0.75
C GLN A 70 8.66 3.06 1.77
N VAL A 71 8.08 1.86 1.77
CA VAL A 71 8.51 0.78 2.64
C VAL A 71 9.94 0.36 2.31
N GLY A 72 10.26 0.17 1.03
CA GLY A 72 11.61 -0.21 0.58
C GLY A 72 12.68 0.82 0.96
N LYS A 73 12.40 2.12 0.84
CA LYS A 73 13.32 3.17 1.28
C LYS A 73 13.52 3.18 2.80
N ALA A 74 12.45 2.99 3.56
CA ALA A 74 12.53 2.94 5.03
C ALA A 74 13.37 1.75 5.50
N GLU A 75 13.22 0.59 4.86
CA GLU A 75 14.01 -0.61 5.16
C GLU A 75 15.48 -0.45 4.73
N LEU A 76 15.77 0.19 3.59
CA LEU A 76 17.15 0.43 3.16
C LEU A 76 17.92 1.32 4.16
N ASN A 77 17.25 2.27 4.81
CA ASN A 77 17.85 3.15 5.80
C ASN A 77 18.07 2.49 7.17
N LYS A 78 17.63 1.24 7.36
CA LYS A 78 17.89 0.44 8.58
C LYS A 78 19.19 -0.36 8.50
N GLU A 79 20.05 -0.13 7.51
CA GLU A 79 21.37 -0.75 7.48
C GLU A 79 22.05 -0.62 8.86
N PRO A 80 22.62 -1.73 9.39
CA PRO A 80 23.21 -1.73 10.71
C PRO A 80 24.31 -0.67 10.73
N LYS A 81 24.14 0.36 11.58
CA LYS A 81 25.23 1.29 11.87
C LYS A 81 26.44 0.45 12.27
N PRO A 82 27.64 0.68 11.67
CA PRO A 82 28.82 0.02 12.17
C PRO A 82 28.92 0.35 13.66
N ARG A 83 29.02 -0.69 14.49
CA ARG A 83 29.32 -0.56 15.91
C ARG A 83 30.66 0.18 15.94
N ASN A 84 30.65 1.45 16.31
CA ASN A 84 31.88 2.20 16.49
C ASN A 84 32.60 1.51 17.65
N GLU A 85 33.63 0.73 17.33
CA GLU A 85 34.63 0.25 18.29
C GLU A 85 35.49 1.46 18.71
N GLU A 86 34.89 2.40 19.44
CA GLU A 86 35.59 3.49 20.13
C GLU A 86 34.64 4.09 21.18
N SER A 87 34.33 3.27 22.18
CA SER A 87 33.92 3.69 23.53
C SER A 87 34.04 2.44 24.40
N ASP A 88 35.29 2.05 24.61
CA ASP A 88 35.70 1.37 25.84
C ASP A 88 35.68 2.44 26.94
N GLU A 89 35.20 2.08 28.12
CA GLU A 89 35.02 2.88 29.36
C GLU A 89 33.58 3.33 29.71
N GLU A 90 33.12 2.79 30.85
CA GLU A 90 32.00 3.15 31.74
C GLU A 90 30.60 2.61 31.36
N GLU A 91 29.86 1.84 32.18
CA GLU A 91 30.02 1.34 33.55
C GLU A 91 28.94 0.24 33.79
N GLU A 92 29.25 -0.71 34.67
CA GLU A 92 28.36 -1.74 35.24
C GLU A 92 27.17 -1.12 36.01
N GLU A 93 25.98 -1.71 36.03
CA GLU A 93 25.38 -2.55 37.11
C GLU A 93 23.88 -2.66 36.72
N GLU A 94 23.07 -3.70 36.97
CA GLU A 94 22.91 -4.59 38.11
C GLU A 94 21.90 -5.67 37.65
N ASP A 95 22.20 -6.96 37.79
CA ASP A 95 21.15 -7.94 38.14
C ASP A 95 21.81 -9.09 38.90
N ALA A 96 21.79 -8.95 40.22
CA ALA A 96 22.10 -10.02 41.15
C ALA A 96 20.78 -10.70 41.56
N GLU A 97 20.90 -12.01 41.78
CA GLU A 97 19.99 -12.87 42.56
C GLU A 97 18.86 -13.59 41.80
N ASP A 98 19.15 -14.83 41.37
CA ASP A 98 18.34 -15.97 41.82
C ASP A 98 19.25 -17.19 42.01
N ALA A 99 19.26 -17.72 43.23
CA ALA A 99 19.96 -18.92 43.68
C ALA A 99 18.95 -19.90 44.26
#